data_AF-A0AAV0XEB0-F1
#
_entry.id   AF-A0AAV0XEB0-F1
#
_cell.length_a   1.000
_cell.length_b   1.000
_cell.length_c   1.000
_cell.angle_alpha   90.00
_cell.angle_beta   90.00
_cell.angle_gamma   90.00
#
_symmetry.space_group_name_H-M   'P 1'
#
loop_
_entity.id
_entity.type
_entity.pdbx_description
1 polymer ?
#
loop_
_entity_poly.entity_id
_entity_poly.type
_entity_poly.pdbx_seq_one_letter_code
_entity_poly.pdbx_strand_id
1 'polypeptide(L)'
;MSTSYFYLINLGCRFCILNRLWKLLPPGIVALPDGSSSSEITVLVECIRLLHAELSGLLRLFSLGYGPVILIYFTFAFIHALVDIFLIIILDNSSVKLGILSFVFYIQYIMSTLSILWIASWIIKKKKKIISYLRLTRISELPTETKLQVKIFMNQISAYEPNELTAFGFFNLNLNLFISILVLMITGIATLVQMKEYWFMIRLNNLMTPQFNKLE
;
A
#
# COMPACT_ATOMS: atom_id res chain seq x y z
N MET A 1 -2.46 -11.94 -7.13
CA MET A 1 -1.35 -11.06 -6.71
C MET A 1 -0.58 -10.45 -7.87
N SER A 2 -0.14 -11.22 -8.88
CA SER A 2 0.60 -10.65 -10.03
C SER A 2 -0.21 -9.59 -10.81
N THR A 3 -1.50 -9.83 -11.04
CA THR A 3 -2.41 -8.88 -11.73
C THR A 3 -2.61 -7.58 -10.95
N SER A 4 -2.84 -7.67 -9.64
CA SER A 4 -3.00 -6.50 -8.76
C SER A 4 -1.70 -5.69 -8.67
N TYR A 5 -0.55 -6.36 -8.66
CA TYR A 5 0.77 -5.73 -8.68
C TYR A 5 1.01 -4.94 -9.97
N PHE A 6 0.75 -5.55 -11.13
CA PHE A 6 0.89 -4.89 -12.43
C PHE A 6 -0.02 -3.66 -12.55
N TYR A 7 -1.28 -3.78 -12.10
CA TYR A 7 -2.23 -2.67 -12.14
C TYR A 7 -1.77 -1.50 -11.27
N LEU A 8 -1.31 -1.78 -10.04
CA LEU A 8 -0.80 -0.76 -9.14
C LEU A 8 0.44 -0.05 -9.71
N ILE A 9 1.40 -0.79 -10.28
CA ILE A 9 2.58 -0.20 -10.92
C ILE A 9 2.18 0.73 -12.07
N ASN A 10 1.30 0.27 -12.96
CA ASN A 10 0.82 1.07 -14.08
C ASN A 10 0.20 2.39 -13.57
N LEU A 11 -0.65 2.29 -12.56
CA LEU A 11 -1.32 3.45 -11.96
C LEU A 11 -0.31 4.42 -11.31
N GLY A 12 0.70 3.91 -10.61
CA GLY A 12 1.79 4.72 -10.05
C GLY A 12 2.67 5.39 -11.12
N CYS A 13 2.94 4.70 -12.23
CA CYS A 13 3.64 5.27 -13.38
C CYS A 13 2.83 6.43 -14.00
N ARG A 14 1.51 6.30 -14.12
CA ARG A 14 0.64 7.38 -14.60
C ARG A 14 0.65 8.60 -13.67
N PHE A 15 0.63 8.40 -12.35
CA PHE A 15 0.85 9.50 -11.39
C PHE A 15 2.25 10.12 -11.53
N CYS A 16 3.29 9.36 -11.89
CA CYS A 16 4.60 9.92 -12.17
C CYS A 16 4.60 10.79 -13.43
N ILE A 17 3.91 10.37 -14.49
CA ILE A 17 3.74 11.16 -15.72
C ILE A 17 2.97 12.44 -15.41
N LEU A 18 1.87 12.36 -14.67
CA LEU A 18 1.10 13.52 -14.21
C LEU A 18 1.98 14.54 -13.48
N ASN A 19 2.81 14.08 -12.55
CA ASN A 19 3.75 14.94 -11.83
C ASN A 19 4.83 15.55 -12.74
N ARG A 20 5.24 14.87 -13.81
CA ARG A 20 6.17 15.41 -14.80
C ARG A 20 5.50 16.49 -15.64
N LEU A 21 4.26 16.26 -16.09
CA LEU A 21 3.46 17.25 -16.82
C LEU A 21 3.32 18.54 -16.00
N TRP A 22 3.02 18.43 -14.71
CA TRP A 22 2.93 19.61 -13.84
C TRP A 22 4.27 20.37 -13.74
N LYS A 23 5.40 19.67 -13.66
CA LYS A 23 6.72 20.33 -13.60
C LYS A 23 7.12 21.05 -14.89
N LEU A 24 6.58 20.61 -16.03
CA LEU A 24 6.84 21.22 -17.33
C LEU A 24 6.01 22.50 -17.53
N LEU A 25 5.04 22.77 -16.66
CA LEU A 25 4.34 24.05 -16.66
C LEU A 25 5.37 25.17 -16.39
N PRO A 26 5.41 26.22 -17.24
CA PRO A 26 6.35 27.32 -17.07
C PRO A 26 6.22 27.95 -15.68
N PRO A 27 7.30 28.05 -14.90
CA PRO A 27 7.31 28.73 -13.62
C PRO A 27 7.29 30.24 -13.87
N GLY A 28 6.09 30.82 -13.92
CA GLY A 28 5.89 32.22 -14.24
C GLY A 28 5.28 32.37 -15.62
N ILE A 29 3.99 32.67 -15.64
CA ILE A 29 3.30 33.22 -16.79
C ILE A 29 3.79 34.66 -16.92
N VAL A 30 5.04 34.86 -17.34
CA VAL A 30 5.48 36.16 -17.83
C VAL A 30 4.75 36.33 -19.15
N ALA A 31 3.74 37.20 -19.14
CA ALA A 31 2.90 37.52 -20.26
C ALA A 31 3.74 37.72 -21.53
N LEU A 32 3.78 36.70 -22.41
CA LEU A 32 4.04 36.98 -23.80
C LEU A 32 2.81 37.76 -24.32
N PRO A 33 3.00 38.79 -25.17
CA PRO A 33 1.94 39.71 -25.56
C PRO A 33 0.78 39.03 -26.29
N ASP A 34 0.98 37.81 -26.78
CA ASP A 34 -0.03 37.02 -27.47
C ASP A 34 -0.76 36.10 -26.47
N GLY A 35 -1.97 36.49 -26.08
CA GLY A 35 -2.84 35.78 -25.14
C GLY A 35 -3.13 34.29 -25.45
N SER A 36 -2.68 33.77 -26.60
CA SER A 36 -2.74 32.35 -26.99
C SER A 36 -2.16 31.43 -25.90
N SER A 37 -0.98 31.78 -25.38
CA SER A 37 -0.24 30.98 -24.39
C SER A 37 -1.00 30.79 -23.06
N SER A 38 -1.80 31.79 -22.65
CA SER A 38 -2.55 31.73 -21.39
C SER A 38 -3.75 30.77 -21.44
N SER A 39 -4.38 30.65 -22.61
CA SER A 39 -5.48 29.71 -22.83
C SER A 39 -4.99 28.26 -22.89
N GLU A 40 -3.85 28.02 -23.55
CA GLU A 40 -3.21 26.71 -23.63
C GLU A 40 -2.77 26.19 -22.26
N ILE A 41 -2.18 27.06 -21.43
CA ILE A 41 -1.80 26.71 -20.06
C ILE A 41 -3.04 26.35 -19.22
N THR A 42 -4.12 27.11 -19.38
CA THR A 42 -5.37 26.84 -18.68
C THR A 42 -5.96 25.48 -19.08
N VAL A 43 -5.99 25.17 -20.38
CA VAL A 43 -6.43 23.87 -20.89
C VAL A 43 -5.53 22.75 -20.35
N LEU A 44 -4.21 22.96 -20.29
CA LEU A 44 -3.27 21.97 -19.77
C LEU A 44 -3.48 21.71 -18.27
N VAL A 45 -3.69 22.75 -17.47
CA VAL A 45 -4.01 22.64 -16.03
C VAL A 45 -5.31 21.87 -15.84
N GLU A 46 -6.33 22.15 -16.65
CA GLU A 46 -7.61 21.45 -16.63
C GLU A 46 -7.45 19.96 -17.00
N CYS A 47 -6.68 19.64 -18.04
CA CYS A 47 -6.35 18.26 -18.41
C CYS A 47 -5.62 17.52 -17.28
N ILE A 48 -4.65 18.16 -16.62
CA ILE A 48 -3.96 17.58 -15.47
C ILE A 48 -4.92 17.34 -14.31
N ARG A 49 -5.83 18.28 -14.03
CA ARG A 49 -6.86 18.14 -13.00
C ARG A 49 -7.78 16.95 -13.28
N LEU A 50 -8.31 16.84 -14.49
CA LEU A 50 -9.19 15.75 -14.91
C LEU A 50 -8.47 14.40 -14.84
N LEU A 51 -7.24 14.32 -15.34
CA LEU A 51 -6.44 13.10 -15.26
C LEU A 51 -6.13 12.70 -13.81
N HIS A 52 -5.85 13.66 -12.93
CA HIS A 52 -5.69 13.37 -11.50
C HIS A 52 -6.97 12.78 -10.89
N ALA A 53 -8.13 13.35 -11.22
CA ALA A 53 -9.42 12.87 -10.74
C ALA A 53 -9.71 11.45 -11.24
N GLU A 54 -9.47 11.17 -12.52
CA GLU A 54 -9.64 9.83 -13.11
C GLU A 54 -8.71 8.80 -12.45
N LEU A 55 -7.41 9.10 -12.33
CA LEU A 55 -6.45 8.22 -11.67
C LEU A 55 -6.80 7.97 -10.20
N SER A 56 -7.29 9.00 -9.50
CA SER A 56 -7.77 8.88 -8.13
C SER A 56 -9.03 8.00 -8.04
N GLY A 57 -9.94 8.12 -9.00
CA GLY A 57 -11.11 7.26 -9.13
C GLY A 57 -10.74 5.80 -9.40
N LEU A 58 -9.79 5.55 -10.30
CA LEU A 58 -9.27 4.20 -10.58
C LEU A 58 -8.58 3.58 -9.35
N LEU A 59 -7.83 4.38 -8.58
CA LEU A 59 -7.22 3.92 -7.33
C LEU A 59 -8.27 3.55 -6.29
N ARG A 60 -9.35 4.34 -6.18
CA ARG A 60 -10.49 4.02 -5.32
C ARG A 60 -11.21 2.75 -5.76
N LEU A 61 -11.45 2.57 -7.06
CA LEU A 61 -12.03 1.35 -7.61
C LEU A 61 -11.17 0.12 -7.32
N PHE A 62 -9.85 0.24 -7.46
CA PHE A 62 -8.92 -0.81 -7.05
C PHE A 62 -9.06 -1.14 -5.57
N SER A 63 -9.10 -0.12 -4.70
CA SER A 63 -9.26 -0.30 -3.26
C SER A 63 -10.57 -1.01 -2.91
N LEU A 64 -11.66 -0.73 -3.62
CA LEU A 64 -12.95 -1.38 -3.41
C LEU A 64 -12.96 -2.83 -3.94
N GLY A 65 -12.39 -3.07 -5.12
CA GLY A 65 -12.39 -4.40 -5.74
C GLY A 65 -11.38 -5.37 -5.12
N TYR A 66 -10.14 -4.92 -4.93
CA TYR A 66 -9.06 -5.75 -4.39
C TYR A 66 -8.89 -5.63 -2.88
N GLY A 67 -9.49 -4.63 -2.23
CA GLY A 67 -9.42 -4.43 -0.78
C GLY A 67 -9.78 -5.68 0.03
N PRO A 68 -10.92 -6.36 -0.22
CA PRO A 68 -11.28 -7.59 0.47
C PRO A 68 -10.27 -8.72 0.26
N VAL A 69 -9.77 -8.87 -0.97
CA VAL A 69 -8.80 -9.92 -1.31
C VAL A 69 -7.48 -9.68 -0.58
N ILE A 70 -7.04 -8.42 -0.52
CA ILE A 70 -5.82 -8.02 0.21
C ILE A 70 -6.00 -8.21 1.72
N LEU A 71 -7.18 -7.89 2.26
CA LEU A 71 -7.51 -8.10 3.66
C LEU A 71 -7.43 -9.60 4.02
N ILE A 72 -8.14 -10.45 3.27
CA ILE A 72 -8.15 -11.91 3.47
C ILE A 72 -6.74 -12.46 3.36
N TYR A 73 -5.96 -12.01 2.36
CA TYR A 73 -4.56 -12.41 2.21
C TYR A 73 -3.73 -12.09 3.45
N PHE A 74 -3.78 -10.85 3.96
CA PHE A 74 -3.00 -10.46 5.14
C PHE A 74 -3.43 -11.22 6.39
N THR A 75 -4.73 -11.36 6.63
CA THR A 75 -5.25 -12.08 7.79
C THR A 75 -4.88 -13.55 7.75
N PHE A 76 -5.11 -14.22 6.61
CA PHE A 76 -4.81 -15.64 6.46
C PHE A 76 -3.33 -15.92 6.61
N ALA A 77 -2.49 -15.10 6.00
CA ALA A 77 -1.06 -15.29 6.08
C ALA A 77 -0.46 -14.95 7.45
N PHE A 78 -1.05 -14.00 8.19
CA PHE A 78 -0.72 -13.77 9.59
C PHE A 78 -1.08 -14.99 10.46
N ILE A 79 -2.28 -15.56 10.31
CA ILE A 79 -2.70 -16.76 11.03
C ILE A 79 -1.80 -17.95 10.69
N HIS A 80 -1.51 -18.15 9.40
CA HIS A 80 -0.61 -19.22 8.95
C HIS A 80 0.77 -19.11 9.59
N ALA A 81 1.36 -17.90 9.61
CA ALA A 81 2.65 -17.67 10.25
C ALA A 81 2.64 -17.97 11.76
N LEU A 82 1.56 -17.62 12.47
CA LEU A 82 1.41 -17.97 13.88
C LEU A 82 1.29 -19.48 14.11
N VAL A 83 0.52 -20.18 13.27
CA VAL A 83 0.34 -21.64 13.37
C VAL A 83 1.65 -22.36 13.08
N ASP A 84 2.41 -21.94 12.06
CA ASP A 84 3.71 -22.53 11.75
C ASP A 84 4.68 -22.38 12.93
N ILE A 85 4.77 -21.19 13.52
CA ILE A 85 5.64 -20.95 14.68
C ILE A 85 5.18 -21.75 15.89
N PHE A 86 3.87 -21.84 16.12
CA PHE A 86 3.30 -22.66 17.18
C PHE A 86 3.68 -24.15 17.03
N LEU A 87 3.58 -24.69 15.81
CA LEU A 87 3.99 -26.07 15.52
C LEU A 87 5.49 -26.27 15.73
N ILE A 88 6.33 -25.31 15.34
CA ILE A 88 7.78 -25.34 15.58
C ILE A 88 8.09 -25.36 17.09
N ILE A 89 7.40 -24.55 17.89
CA ILE A 89 7.60 -24.49 19.34
C ILE A 89 7.19 -25.80 20.04
N ILE A 90 6.10 -26.44 19.56
CA ILE A 90 5.57 -27.68 20.15
C ILE A 90 6.36 -28.91 19.74
N LEU A 91 6.63 -29.09 18.44
CA LEU A 91 7.16 -30.35 17.88
C LEU A 91 8.69 -30.50 18.02
N ASP A 92 9.31 -29.63 18.82
CA ASP A 92 10.74 -29.55 19.17
C ASP A 92 11.65 -30.26 18.15
N ASN A 93 11.86 -29.60 17.01
CA ASN A 93 12.91 -29.88 16.02
C ASN A 93 12.99 -31.29 15.38
N SER A 94 11.94 -32.10 15.44
CA SER A 94 12.01 -33.50 14.93
C SER A 94 12.10 -33.64 13.40
N SER A 95 11.82 -32.62 12.58
CA SER A 95 11.99 -32.71 11.12
C SER A 95 12.60 -31.46 10.48
N VAL A 96 13.92 -31.52 10.24
CA VAL A 96 14.70 -30.49 9.51
C VAL A 96 14.07 -30.13 8.16
N LYS A 97 13.44 -31.10 7.47
CA LYS A 97 12.74 -30.88 6.19
C LYS A 97 11.52 -29.96 6.33
N LEU A 98 10.73 -30.09 7.41
CA LEU A 98 9.56 -29.25 7.65
C LEU A 98 10.00 -27.82 7.97
N GLY A 99 11.08 -27.65 8.75
CA GLY A 99 11.66 -26.34 9.05
C GLY A 99 12.13 -25.57 7.81
N ILE A 100 12.81 -26.24 6.88
CA ILE A 100 13.27 -25.59 5.63
C ILE A 100 12.09 -25.17 4.75
N LEU A 101 11.08 -26.04 4.61
CA LEU A 101 9.89 -25.76 3.82
C LEU A 101 9.12 -24.55 4.37
N SER A 102 8.86 -24.52 5.68
CA SER A 102 8.19 -23.40 6.36
C SER A 102 8.98 -22.10 6.22
N PHE A 103 10.32 -22.16 6.26
CA PHE A 103 11.16 -20.97 6.09
C PHE A 103 11.07 -20.37 4.69
N VAL A 104 11.04 -21.19 3.64
CA VAL A 104 10.86 -20.73 2.25
C VAL A 104 9.50 -20.05 2.08
N PHE A 105 8.43 -20.63 2.59
CA PHE A 105 7.10 -20.01 2.57
C PHE A 105 7.06 -18.69 3.34
N TYR A 106 7.76 -18.60 4.47
CA TYR A 106 7.84 -17.39 5.27
C TYR A 106 8.57 -16.25 4.55
N ILE A 107 9.72 -16.52 3.92
CA ILE A 107 10.42 -15.53 3.09
C ILE A 107 9.51 -15.06 1.95
N GLN A 108 8.88 -16.00 1.23
CA GLN A 108 8.00 -15.66 0.12
C GLN A 108 6.83 -14.77 0.58
N TYR A 109 6.27 -15.05 1.75
CA TYR A 109 5.21 -14.23 2.35
C TYR A 109 5.68 -12.83 2.70
N ILE A 110 6.82 -12.70 3.41
CA ILE A 110 7.39 -11.40 3.75
C ILE A 110 7.63 -10.59 2.49
N MET A 111 8.28 -11.18 1.48
CA MET A 111 8.59 -10.51 0.22
C MET A 111 7.32 -10.04 -0.50
N SER A 112 6.28 -10.87 -0.53
CA SER A 112 5.00 -10.54 -1.17
C SER A 112 4.28 -9.40 -0.44
N THR A 113 4.19 -9.47 0.89
CA THR A 113 3.62 -8.44 1.76
C THR A 113 4.34 -7.11 1.61
N LEU A 114 5.67 -7.13 1.70
CA LEU A 114 6.50 -5.94 1.63
C LEU A 114 6.42 -5.29 0.24
N SER A 115 6.35 -6.08 -0.83
CA SER A 115 6.15 -5.59 -2.20
C SER A 115 4.83 -4.83 -2.37
N ILE A 116 3.72 -5.39 -1.87
CA ILE A 116 2.40 -4.75 -1.94
C ILE A 116 2.40 -3.43 -1.17
N LEU A 117 2.92 -3.43 0.06
CA LEU A 117 2.93 -2.25 0.92
C LEU A 117 3.88 -1.17 0.41
N TRP A 118 5.02 -1.57 -0.17
CA TRP A 118 5.97 -0.65 -0.79
C TRP A 118 5.35 0.05 -2.00
N ILE A 119 4.72 -0.69 -2.92
CA ILE A 119 4.05 -0.11 -4.09
C ILE A 119 2.89 0.79 -3.68
N ALA A 120 2.05 0.32 -2.77
CA ALA A 120 0.94 1.10 -2.22
C ALA A 120 1.42 2.44 -1.66
N SER A 121 2.46 2.41 -0.81
CA SER A 121 3.09 3.61 -0.24
C SER A 121 3.68 4.52 -1.31
N TRP A 122 4.33 3.93 -2.32
CA TRP A 122 4.92 4.67 -3.42
C TRP A 122 3.86 5.41 -4.25
N ILE A 123 2.74 4.76 -4.59
CA ILE A 123 1.63 5.37 -5.33
C ILE A 123 1.03 6.53 -4.55
N ILE A 124 0.74 6.33 -3.25
CA ILE A 124 0.22 7.38 -2.39
C ILE A 124 1.19 8.58 -2.36
N LYS A 125 2.49 8.32 -2.23
CA LYS A 125 3.52 9.37 -2.27
C LYS A 125 3.52 10.11 -3.62
N LYS A 126 3.34 9.41 -4.74
CA LYS A 126 3.29 10.03 -6.07
C LYS A 126 2.01 10.84 -6.27
N LYS A 127 0.86 10.32 -5.85
CA LYS A 127 -0.41 11.05 -5.85
C LYS A 127 -0.30 12.36 -5.06
N LYS A 128 0.15 12.30 -3.80
CA LYS A 128 0.29 13.47 -2.92
C LYS A 128 1.33 14.49 -3.40
N LYS A 129 2.26 14.09 -4.28
CA LYS A 129 3.32 14.99 -4.76
C LYS A 129 2.75 16.21 -5.50
N ILE A 130 1.63 16.07 -6.19
CA ILE A 130 1.02 17.19 -6.91
C ILE A 130 0.55 18.30 -5.97
N ILE A 131 0.14 17.95 -4.74
CA ILE A 131 -0.23 18.92 -3.68
C ILE A 131 0.95 19.82 -3.35
N SER A 132 2.15 19.24 -3.25
CA SER A 132 3.35 20.02 -2.99
C SER A 132 3.61 21.04 -4.09
N TYR A 133 3.36 20.68 -5.36
CA TYR A 133 3.54 21.60 -6.48
C TYR A 133 2.46 22.68 -6.54
N LEU A 134 1.20 22.33 -6.27
CA LEU A 134 0.11 23.28 -6.17
C LEU A 134 0.37 24.33 -5.08
N ARG A 135 0.85 23.91 -3.91
CA ARG A 135 1.21 24.82 -2.81
C ARG A 135 2.39 25.75 -3.13
N LEU A 136 3.31 25.31 -3.99
CA LEU A 136 4.44 26.12 -4.45
C LEU A 136 4.06 27.08 -5.58
N THR A 137 2.89 26.92 -6.19
CA THR A 137 2.45 27.77 -7.29
C THR A 137 2.05 29.14 -6.74
N ARG A 138 2.58 30.23 -7.30
CA ARG A 138 2.18 31.60 -6.94
C ARG A 138 0.81 31.93 -7.54
N ILE A 139 -0.24 31.45 -6.89
CA ILE A 139 -1.64 31.59 -7.36
C ILE A 139 -2.04 33.06 -7.60
N SER A 140 -1.41 34.01 -6.92
CA SER A 140 -1.62 35.45 -7.08
C SER A 140 -1.19 36.00 -8.44
N GLU A 141 -0.18 35.39 -9.06
CA GLU A 141 0.43 35.84 -10.33
C GLU A 141 -0.21 35.16 -11.55
N LEU A 142 -1.15 34.22 -11.34
CA LEU A 142 -1.82 33.50 -12.42
C LEU A 142 -2.96 34.34 -13.05
N PRO A 143 -3.20 34.19 -14.37
CA PRO A 143 -4.41 34.70 -15.02
C PRO A 143 -5.67 34.19 -14.31
N THR A 144 -6.74 34.99 -14.34
CA THR A 144 -8.00 34.73 -13.62
C THR A 144 -8.57 33.34 -13.88
N GLU A 145 -8.55 32.90 -15.14
CA GLU A 145 -9.10 31.60 -15.53
C GLU A 145 -8.23 30.44 -15.01
N THR A 146 -6.91 30.51 -15.19
CA THR A 146 -5.98 29.51 -14.65
C THR A 146 -6.05 29.44 -13.13
N LYS A 147 -6.19 30.59 -12.47
CA LYS A 147 -6.36 30.71 -11.01
C LYS A 147 -7.63 29.99 -10.54
N LEU A 148 -8.73 30.11 -11.28
CA LEU A 148 -9.97 29.38 -11.00
C LEU A 148 -9.74 27.87 -11.10
N GLN A 149 -9.10 27.39 -12.17
CA GLN A 149 -8.83 25.96 -12.36
C GLN A 149 -7.94 25.38 -11.26
N VAL A 150 -6.90 26.11 -10.84
CA VAL A 150 -6.03 25.70 -9.72
C VAL A 150 -6.81 25.62 -8.41
N LYS A 151 -7.72 26.56 -8.13
CA LYS A 151 -8.59 26.51 -6.94
C LYS A 151 -9.53 25.31 -6.95
N ILE A 152 -10.18 25.03 -8.08
CA ILE A 152 -11.06 23.85 -8.25
C ILE A 152 -10.23 22.58 -8.02
N PHE A 153 -9.02 22.53 -8.57
CA PHE A 153 -8.14 21.37 -8.39
C PHE A 153 -7.75 21.16 -6.92
N MET A 154 -7.37 22.21 -6.20
CA MET A 154 -7.08 22.12 -4.77
C MET A 154 -8.26 21.58 -3.96
N ASN A 155 -9.47 22.06 -4.25
CA ASN A 155 -10.69 21.59 -3.58
C ASN A 155 -10.96 20.11 -3.86
N GLN A 156 -10.79 19.68 -5.11
CA GLN A 156 -10.94 18.27 -5.49
C GLN A 156 -9.96 17.38 -4.78
N ILE A 157 -8.68 17.77 -4.69
CA ILE A 157 -7.69 16.96 -3.99
C ILE A 157 -8.04 16.79 -2.51
N SER A 158 -8.51 17.85 -1.84
CA SER A 158 -8.96 17.76 -0.44
C SER A 158 -10.10 16.75 -0.27
N ALA A 159 -11.03 16.69 -1.22
CA ALA A 159 -12.12 15.69 -1.19
C ALA A 159 -11.62 14.24 -1.40
N TYR A 160 -10.51 14.04 -2.12
CA TYR A 160 -9.94 12.71 -2.41
C TYR A 160 -8.87 12.24 -1.42
N GLU A 161 -8.45 13.09 -0.47
CA GLU A 161 -7.37 12.82 0.50
C GLU A 161 -7.68 11.75 1.58
N PRO A 162 -8.92 11.56 2.08
CA PRO A 162 -9.15 10.65 3.20
C PRO A 162 -9.20 9.15 2.85
N ASN A 163 -9.22 8.75 1.56
CA ASN A 163 -9.61 7.38 1.14
C ASN A 163 -8.60 6.66 0.22
N GLU A 164 -7.30 6.94 0.34
CA GLU A 164 -6.41 6.78 -0.82
C GLU A 164 -5.99 5.35 -1.17
N LEU A 165 -5.90 4.42 -0.22
CA LEU A 165 -5.73 2.99 -0.49
C LEU A 165 -5.88 2.17 0.79
N THR A 166 -6.99 1.47 0.95
CA THR A 166 -7.29 0.66 2.14
C THR A 166 -7.59 -0.79 1.79
N ALA A 167 -7.30 -1.68 2.73
CA ALA A 167 -7.81 -3.04 2.70
C ALA A 167 -9.27 -3.03 3.19
N PHE A 168 -10.20 -2.79 2.27
CA PHE A 168 -11.64 -2.78 2.55
C PHE A 168 -12.05 -1.87 3.72
N GLY A 169 -11.38 -0.71 3.86
CA GLY A 169 -11.65 0.25 4.94
C GLY A 169 -11.06 -0.10 6.31
N PHE A 170 -10.48 -1.29 6.52
CA PHE A 170 -9.93 -1.69 7.82
C PHE A 170 -8.59 -1.02 8.13
N PHE A 171 -7.65 -1.04 7.19
CA PHE A 171 -6.34 -0.43 7.38
C PHE A 171 -5.79 0.16 6.08
N ASN A 172 -4.98 1.21 6.22
CA ASN A 172 -4.27 1.82 5.12
C ASN A 172 -3.15 0.90 4.61
N LEU A 173 -3.10 0.71 3.30
CA LEU A 173 -2.00 -0.02 2.66
C LEU A 173 -0.78 0.89 2.59
N ASN A 174 0.04 0.87 3.64
CA ASN A 174 1.29 1.59 3.69
C ASN A 174 2.35 0.80 4.49
N LEU A 175 3.61 1.26 4.46
CA LEU A 175 4.70 0.62 5.19
C LEU A 175 4.52 0.61 6.71
N ASN A 176 3.70 1.49 7.29
CA ASN A 176 3.42 1.46 8.73
C ASN A 176 2.66 0.19 9.12
N LEU A 177 1.81 -0.34 8.22
CA LEU A 177 1.13 -1.61 8.45
C LEU A 177 2.12 -2.76 8.64
N PHE A 178 3.23 -2.76 7.90
CA PHE A 178 4.26 -3.79 8.05
C PHE A 178 4.86 -3.78 9.46
N ILE A 179 5.13 -2.58 10.00
CA ILE A 179 5.60 -2.42 11.38
C ILE A 179 4.57 -2.95 12.37
N SER A 180 3.28 -2.65 12.18
CA SER A 180 2.20 -3.18 13.02
C SER A 180 2.13 -4.71 12.98
N ILE A 181 2.27 -5.32 11.80
CA ILE A 181 2.29 -6.78 11.64
C ILE A 181 3.52 -7.38 12.33
N LEU A 182 4.70 -6.77 12.20
CA LEU A 182 5.91 -7.23 12.89
C LEU A 182 5.78 -7.18 14.41
N VAL A 183 5.27 -6.07 14.95
CA VAL A 183 5.02 -5.93 16.39
C VAL A 183 4.04 -7.01 16.85
N LEU A 184 2.94 -7.19 16.13
CA LEU A 184 1.93 -8.21 16.46
C LEU A 184 2.51 -9.63 16.41
N MET A 185 3.36 -9.92 15.43
CA MET A 185 4.07 -11.21 15.34
C MET A 185 5.02 -11.41 16.52
N ILE A 186 5.88 -10.43 16.84
CA ILE A 186 6.81 -10.53 17.97
C ILE A 186 6.06 -10.74 19.28
N THR A 187 4.98 -9.98 19.52
CA THR A 187 4.13 -10.16 20.70
C THR A 187 3.51 -11.55 20.73
N GLY A 188 2.92 -12.02 19.61
CA GLY A 188 2.34 -13.35 19.51
C GLY A 188 3.35 -14.46 19.81
N ILE A 189 4.56 -14.38 19.23
CA ILE A 189 5.65 -15.33 19.48
C ILE A 189 6.07 -15.30 20.95
N ALA A 190 6.28 -14.12 21.53
CA ALA A 190 6.65 -13.98 22.93
C ALA A 190 5.62 -14.62 23.86
N THR A 191 4.32 -14.40 23.59
CA THR A 191 3.23 -15.05 24.33
C THR A 191 3.24 -16.57 24.15
N LEU A 192 3.43 -17.08 22.93
CA LEU A 192 3.52 -18.52 22.68
C LEU A 192 4.69 -19.17 23.42
N VAL A 193 5.85 -18.51 23.46
CA VAL A 193 7.03 -18.98 24.20
C VAL A 193 6.76 -18.98 25.70
N GLN A 194 6.18 -17.91 26.25
CA GLN A 194 5.81 -17.84 27.67
C GLN A 194 4.80 -18.93 28.06
N MET A 195 3.90 -19.29 27.15
CA MET A 195 2.90 -20.34 27.38
C MET A 195 3.44 -21.77 27.18
N LYS A 196 4.67 -21.96 26.67
CA LYS A 196 5.21 -23.29 26.31
C LYS A 196 5.13 -24.29 27.46
N GLU A 197 5.38 -23.85 28.69
CA GLU A 197 5.39 -24.70 29.89
C GLU A 197 4.02 -24.83 30.56
N TYR A 198 2.98 -24.22 30.00
CA TYR A 198 1.64 -24.29 30.54
C TYR A 198 1.04 -25.69 30.32
N TRP A 199 0.29 -26.20 31.30
CA TRP A 199 -0.25 -27.58 31.31
C TRP A 199 -0.99 -27.97 30.01
N PHE A 200 -1.71 -27.02 29.40
CA PHE A 200 -2.39 -27.21 28.12
C PHE A 200 -1.42 -27.48 26.96
N MET A 201 -0.32 -26.74 26.88
CA MET A 201 0.70 -26.89 25.83
C MET A 201 1.45 -28.21 25.96
N ILE A 202 1.78 -28.61 27.19
CA ILE A 202 2.40 -29.91 27.48
C ILE A 202 1.46 -31.05 27.06
N ARG A 203 0.15 -30.94 27.38
CA ARG A 203 -0.86 -31.93 26.95
C ARG A 203 -0.97 -32.02 25.44
N LEU A 204 -0.97 -30.88 24.73
CA LEU A 204 -0.98 -30.85 23.27
C LEU A 204 0.28 -31.50 22.67
N ASN A 205 1.46 -31.19 23.20
CA ASN A 205 2.70 -31.81 22.75
C ASN A 205 2.65 -33.33 22.86
N ASN A 206 2.25 -33.84 24.03
CA ASN A 206 2.13 -35.29 24.30
C ASN A 206 1.09 -36.00 23.43
N LEU A 207 0.07 -35.29 22.93
CA LEU A 207 -0.92 -35.84 21.99
C LEU A 207 -0.38 -35.90 20.55
N MET A 208 0.45 -34.94 20.15
CA MET A 208 0.95 -34.79 18.79
C MET A 208 2.21 -35.63 18.52
N THR A 209 3.08 -35.83 19.51
CA THR A 209 4.29 -36.66 19.41
C THR A 209 4.05 -38.14 19.02
N PRO A 210 3.09 -38.88 19.61
CA PRO A 210 2.89 -40.29 19.26
C PRO A 210 2.27 -40.52 17.86
N GLN A 211 1.70 -39.48 17.23
CA GLN A 211 1.12 -39.59 15.88
C GLN A 211 2.17 -39.42 14.77
N PHE A 212 3.23 -38.64 15.00
CA PHE A 212 4.28 -38.42 13.99
C PHE A 212 5.23 -39.63 13.83
N ASN A 213 5.52 -40.38 14.89
CA ASN A 213 6.37 -41.58 14.82
C ASN A 213 5.73 -42.77 14.06
N LYS A 214 4.47 -42.66 13.61
CA LYS A 214 3.77 -43.69 12.81
C LYS A 214 3.66 -43.34 11.32
N LEU A 215 4.18 -42.18 10.90
CA LEU A 215 4.09 -41.65 9.54
C LEU A 215 5.45 -41.58 8.81
N GLU A 216 6.54 -42.02 9.46
CA GLU A 216 7.80 -42.45 8.81
C GLU A 216 7.75 -43.93 8.46
#